data_AF-A0A535DQM1-F1
#
_entry.id   AF-A0A535DQM1-F1
#
_cell.length_a   1.000
_cell.length_b   1.000
_cell.length_c   1.000
_cell.angle_alpha   90.00
_cell.angle_beta   90.00
_cell.angle_gamma   90.00
#
_symmetry.space_group_name_H-M   'P 1'
#
loop_
_entity.id
_entity.type
_entity.pdbx_description
1 polymer ?
#
loop_
_entity_poly.entity_id
_entity_poly.type
_entity_poly.pdbx_seq_one_letter_code
_entity_poly.pdbx_strand_id
1 'polypeptide(L)'
;MYSVSASHAIGLIGGLIALPLALVGLRFHPRRRSVPGTVQAAAALMAVTGGVHLALIPHHLDSEPFTSALFLLNGVAFITLAASFTWRWWRLSSSALLLATVLGYLIYVGIGLEGPDQVGIATKLVEVTALGLVLVPVRGEHAAHRGWRHAAIGVAMPLLIVISGATVWIVDLARPDARHVHAGALLQATNTIPTPAQVDAANHLYAETMAAITPYQNWRQAWAAGYRPGGSTSLPSTHWMNQRYVDAGYVMDPHRPQGLVYANTHHGPVLLGAMFQMKSLNRFGPDPGGPMTAWHQHENICFTPFGFEFSLMTPYATCPIGAIDISAPPMLHVWIVDNPHGGPFAVDIDPSVVAALDRT
;
A
#
# COMPACT_ATOMS: atom_id res chain seq x y z
N MET A 1 1.47 -3.07 3.44
CA MET A 1 0.87 -2.10 2.48
C MET A 1 1.96 -1.65 1.52
N TYR A 2 1.70 -1.57 0.21
CA TYR A 2 2.76 -1.29 -0.74
C TYR A 2 3.25 0.15 -0.62
N SER A 3 4.51 0.34 -0.24
CA SER A 3 5.21 1.60 -0.43
C SER A 3 5.59 1.75 -1.91
N VAL A 4 5.76 2.99 -2.38
CA VAL A 4 6.47 3.22 -3.64
C VAL A 4 7.87 2.63 -3.49
N SER A 5 8.23 1.66 -4.33
CA SER A 5 9.61 1.15 -4.30
C SER A 5 10.56 2.28 -4.72
N ALA A 6 11.73 2.36 -4.09
CA ALA A 6 12.72 3.37 -4.47
C ALA A 6 13.10 3.26 -5.96
N SER A 7 13.09 2.04 -6.51
CA SER A 7 13.33 1.76 -7.92
C SER A 7 12.23 2.28 -8.84
N HIS A 8 10.98 2.33 -8.36
CA HIS A 8 9.81 2.73 -9.17
C HIS A 8 9.39 4.18 -8.98
N ALA A 9 9.90 4.89 -7.96
CA ALA A 9 9.61 6.30 -7.72
C ALA A 9 9.86 7.19 -8.96
N ILE A 10 10.89 6.88 -9.75
CA ILE A 10 11.19 7.60 -10.99
C ILE A 10 10.12 7.42 -12.08
N GLY A 11 9.37 6.31 -12.03
CA GLY A 11 8.22 6.05 -12.90
C GLY A 11 7.13 7.11 -12.76
N LEU A 12 6.88 7.61 -11.54
CA LEU A 12 5.91 8.70 -11.30
C LEU A 12 6.30 9.98 -12.05
N ILE A 13 7.59 10.32 -12.02
CA ILE A 13 8.12 11.47 -12.74
C ILE A 13 7.94 11.28 -14.25
N GLY A 14 8.26 10.08 -14.76
CA GLY A 14 8.03 9.71 -16.17
C GLY A 14 6.58 9.90 -16.61
N GLY A 15 5.63 9.40 -15.83
CA GLY A 15 4.19 9.57 -16.11
C GLY A 15 3.72 11.03 -16.04
N LEU A 16 4.16 11.78 -15.02
CA LEU A 16 3.81 13.19 -14.82
C LEU A 16 4.36 14.10 -15.92
N ILE A 17 5.54 13.79 -16.47
CA ILE A 17 6.11 14.51 -17.63
C ILE A 17 5.40 14.11 -18.92
N ALA A 18 5.06 12.83 -19.09
CA ALA A 18 4.44 12.34 -20.31
C ALA A 18 3.02 12.90 -20.53
N LEU A 19 2.23 13.12 -19.48
CA LEU A 19 0.87 13.66 -19.59
C LEU A 19 0.79 15.03 -20.30
N PRO A 20 1.47 16.10 -19.84
CA PRO A 20 1.41 17.40 -20.51
C PRO A 20 1.97 17.33 -21.93
N LEU A 21 3.02 16.55 -22.18
CA LEU A 21 3.56 16.32 -23.53
C LEU A 21 2.52 15.67 -24.44
N ALA A 22 1.80 14.67 -23.94
CA ALA A 22 0.74 14.00 -24.69
C ALA A 22 -0.43 14.94 -24.99
N LEU A 23 -0.85 15.76 -24.01
CA LEU A 23 -1.92 16.76 -24.21
C LEU A 23 -1.54 17.83 -25.23
N VAL A 24 -0.29 18.30 -25.19
CA VAL A 24 0.26 19.24 -26.19
C VAL A 24 0.33 18.57 -27.56
N GLY A 25 0.88 17.36 -27.64
CA GLY A 25 0.96 16.58 -28.88
C GLY A 25 -0.42 16.36 -29.52
N LEU A 26 -1.41 15.97 -28.71
CA LEU A 26 -2.80 15.84 -29.15
C LEU A 26 -3.38 17.16 -29.62
N ARG A 27 -3.17 18.26 -28.88
CA ARG A 27 -3.68 19.60 -29.22
C ARG A 27 -3.25 20.04 -30.61
N PHE A 28 -2.00 19.75 -30.99
CA PHE A 28 -1.43 20.11 -32.29
C PHE A 28 -1.56 19.02 -33.36
N HIS A 29 -2.06 17.82 -33.02
CA HIS A 29 -2.18 16.74 -33.98
C HIS A 29 -3.24 17.06 -35.06
N PRO A 30 -2.89 17.05 -36.37
CA PRO A 30 -3.79 17.50 -37.44
C PRO A 30 -5.12 16.75 -37.49
N ARG A 31 -5.09 15.46 -37.14
CA ARG A 31 -6.25 14.56 -37.16
C ARG A 31 -6.93 14.40 -35.81
N ARG A 32 -6.61 15.22 -34.79
CA ARG A 32 -7.25 15.13 -33.47
C ARG A 32 -8.77 15.15 -33.55
N ARG A 33 -9.33 16.08 -34.35
CA ARG A 33 -10.78 16.26 -34.49
C ARG A 33 -11.47 15.15 -35.29
N SER A 34 -10.72 14.27 -35.96
CA SER A 34 -11.31 13.16 -36.72
C SER A 34 -11.59 11.92 -35.85
N VAL A 35 -11.20 11.93 -34.57
CA VAL A 35 -11.42 10.81 -33.64
C VAL A 35 -12.18 11.27 -32.39
N PRO A 36 -13.01 10.39 -31.79
CA PRO A 36 -13.75 10.72 -30.57
C PRO A 36 -12.85 11.00 -29.36
N GLY A 37 -13.41 11.69 -28.36
CA GLY A 37 -12.70 12.02 -27.12
C GLY A 37 -12.17 10.79 -26.37
N THR A 38 -12.84 9.64 -26.47
CA THR A 38 -12.37 8.38 -25.86
C THR A 38 -11.06 7.89 -26.47
N VAL A 39 -10.88 8.02 -27.79
CA VAL A 39 -9.63 7.67 -28.48
C VAL A 39 -8.52 8.65 -28.09
N GLN A 40 -8.83 9.94 -27.99
CA GLN A 40 -7.86 10.95 -27.55
C GLN A 40 -7.41 10.72 -26.11
N ALA A 41 -8.35 10.40 -25.21
CA ALA A 41 -8.07 10.09 -23.81
C ALA A 41 -7.25 8.80 -23.69
N ALA A 42 -7.63 7.74 -24.41
CA ALA A 42 -6.85 6.50 -24.45
C ALA A 42 -5.41 6.74 -24.94
N ALA A 43 -5.22 7.51 -26.01
CA ALA A 43 -3.89 7.85 -26.51
C ALA A 43 -3.06 8.63 -25.47
N ALA A 44 -3.68 9.55 -24.72
CA ALA A 44 -2.98 10.26 -23.64
C ALA A 44 -2.57 9.31 -22.51
N LEU A 45 -3.46 8.43 -22.07
CA LEU A 45 -3.15 7.44 -21.03
C LEU A 45 -2.05 6.45 -21.48
N MET A 46 -2.09 6.01 -22.73
CA MET A 46 -1.02 5.19 -23.31
C MET A 46 0.32 5.93 -23.32
N ALA A 47 0.33 7.23 -23.62
CA ALA A 47 1.56 8.02 -23.54
C ALA A 47 2.09 8.12 -22.10
N VAL A 48 1.20 8.29 -21.11
CA VAL A 48 1.56 8.25 -19.68
C VAL A 48 2.18 6.91 -19.32
N THR A 49 1.54 5.80 -19.65
CA THR A 49 2.11 4.46 -19.46
C THR A 49 3.47 4.34 -20.14
N GLY A 50 3.60 4.78 -21.40
CA GLY A 50 4.88 4.77 -22.11
C GLY A 50 5.98 5.55 -21.38
N GLY A 51 5.65 6.73 -20.84
CA GLY A 51 6.56 7.54 -20.03
C GLY A 51 7.00 6.87 -18.74
N VAL A 52 6.08 6.19 -18.04
CA VAL A 52 6.41 5.39 -16.85
C VAL A 52 7.40 4.28 -17.20
N HIS A 53 7.08 3.45 -18.19
CA HIS A 53 7.93 2.32 -18.59
C HIS A 53 9.33 2.78 -19.00
N LEU A 54 9.45 3.86 -19.80
CA LEU A 54 10.76 4.41 -20.19
C LEU A 54 11.56 4.94 -18.99
N ALA A 55 10.91 5.54 -18.00
CA ALA A 55 11.57 6.06 -16.81
C ALA A 55 12.12 4.96 -15.88
N LEU A 56 11.57 3.75 -15.94
CA LEU A 56 12.01 2.61 -15.11
C LEU A 56 13.29 1.93 -15.62
N ILE A 57 13.68 2.18 -16.88
CA ILE A 57 14.85 1.55 -17.54
C ILE A 57 16.15 1.71 -16.74
N PRO A 58 16.56 2.92 -16.31
CA PRO A 58 17.89 3.12 -15.72
C PRO A 58 18.10 2.31 -14.44
N HIS A 59 17.04 2.11 -13.64
CA HIS A 59 17.15 1.40 -12.36
C HIS A 59 17.23 -0.12 -12.53
N HIS A 60 16.75 -0.66 -13.66
CA HIS A 60 16.74 -2.09 -13.95
C HIS A 60 17.86 -2.51 -14.91
N LEU A 61 18.56 -1.55 -15.53
CA LEU A 61 19.54 -1.85 -16.57
C LEU A 61 20.71 -2.68 -16.06
N ASP A 62 21.19 -2.39 -14.85
CA ASP A 62 22.39 -3.03 -14.28
C ASP A 62 22.08 -4.36 -13.59
N SER A 63 20.95 -4.45 -12.90
CA SER A 63 20.56 -5.65 -12.11
C SER A 63 19.66 -6.62 -12.86
N GLU A 64 18.82 -6.13 -13.77
CA GLU A 64 17.74 -6.90 -14.41
C GLU A 64 17.61 -6.55 -15.91
N PRO A 65 18.63 -6.88 -16.72
CA PRO A 65 18.70 -6.42 -18.12
C PRO A 65 17.52 -6.91 -18.98
N PHE A 66 16.95 -8.07 -18.66
CA PHE A 66 15.76 -8.58 -19.34
C PHE A 66 14.51 -7.73 -19.02
N THR A 67 14.27 -7.43 -17.73
CA THR A 67 13.16 -6.56 -17.30
C THR A 67 13.32 -5.15 -17.91
N SER A 68 14.53 -4.61 -17.91
CA SER A 68 14.86 -3.32 -18.54
C SER A 68 14.55 -3.30 -20.04
N ALA A 69 14.89 -4.37 -20.77
CA ALA A 69 14.55 -4.50 -22.18
C ALA A 69 13.02 -4.55 -22.41
N LEU A 70 12.27 -5.24 -21.55
CA LEU A 70 10.81 -5.26 -21.61
C LEU A 70 10.21 -3.87 -21.36
N PHE A 71 10.74 -3.12 -20.39
CA PHE A 71 10.33 -1.72 -20.15
C PHE A 71 10.58 -0.84 -21.37
N LEU A 72 11.75 -0.97 -22.01
CA LEU A 72 12.05 -0.24 -23.25
C LEU A 72 11.06 -0.59 -24.38
N LEU A 73 10.84 -1.88 -24.63
CA LEU A 73 9.95 -2.34 -25.68
C LEU A 73 8.51 -1.86 -25.45
N ASN A 74 8.00 -2.00 -24.22
CA ASN A 74 6.68 -1.51 -23.83
C ASN A 74 6.58 0.00 -23.96
N GLY A 75 7.55 0.74 -23.41
CA GLY A 75 7.60 2.19 -23.45
C GLY A 75 7.52 2.74 -24.87
N VAL A 76 8.36 2.22 -25.77
CA VAL A 76 8.36 2.59 -27.19
C VAL A 76 7.06 2.21 -27.88
N ALA A 77 6.53 1.00 -27.63
CA ALA A 77 5.29 0.55 -28.24
C ALA A 77 4.09 1.43 -27.83
N PHE A 78 4.01 1.80 -26.55
CA PHE A 78 2.97 2.69 -26.03
C PHE A 78 3.06 4.09 -26.63
N ILE A 79 4.24 4.70 -26.68
CA ILE A 79 4.44 6.02 -27.29
C ILE A 79 4.09 5.98 -28.79
N THR A 80 4.50 4.92 -29.49
CA THR A 80 4.20 4.75 -30.92
C THR A 80 2.70 4.64 -31.16
N LEU A 81 1.99 3.85 -30.37
CA LEU A 81 0.53 3.72 -30.48
C LEU A 81 -0.19 5.00 -30.03
N ALA A 82 0.31 5.69 -29.01
CA ALA A 82 -0.21 6.99 -28.59
C ALA A 82 -0.10 8.06 -29.70
N ALA A 83 0.96 8.03 -30.50
CA ALA A 83 1.14 8.93 -31.64
C ALA A 83 0.38 8.48 -32.91
N SER A 84 0.05 7.18 -33.03
CA SER A 84 -0.56 6.58 -34.22
C SER A 84 -2.05 6.24 -34.06
N PHE A 85 -2.78 6.98 -33.22
CA PHE A 85 -4.21 6.75 -32.91
C PHE A 85 -5.19 6.82 -34.10
N THR A 86 -4.72 7.23 -35.28
CA THR A 86 -5.51 7.20 -36.52
C THR A 86 -5.19 6.01 -37.43
N TRP A 87 -4.25 5.15 -37.04
CA TRP A 87 -3.89 3.95 -37.78
C TRP A 87 -5.01 2.91 -37.76
N ARG A 88 -5.28 2.27 -38.89
CA ARG A 88 -6.40 1.32 -39.04
C ARG A 88 -6.36 0.13 -38.06
N TRP A 89 -5.16 -0.28 -37.65
CA TRP A 89 -4.95 -1.38 -36.70
C TRP A 89 -4.80 -0.90 -35.25
N TRP A 90 -4.86 0.41 -35.00
CA TRP A 90 -4.57 0.99 -33.70
C TRP A 90 -5.38 0.37 -32.57
N ARG A 91 -6.70 0.16 -32.77
CA ARG A 91 -7.54 -0.45 -31.73
C ARG A 91 -7.10 -1.87 -31.38
N LEU A 92 -6.82 -2.69 -32.38
CA LEU A 92 -6.40 -4.07 -32.17
C LEU A 92 -5.04 -4.11 -31.47
N SER A 93 -4.07 -3.37 -31.99
CA SER A 93 -2.71 -3.32 -31.44
C SER A 93 -2.67 -2.73 -30.03
N SER A 94 -3.46 -1.67 -29.77
CA SER A 94 -3.55 -1.07 -28.43
C SER A 94 -4.23 -2.02 -27.44
N SER A 95 -5.32 -2.69 -27.85
CA SER A 95 -5.98 -3.66 -26.98
C SER A 95 -5.06 -4.84 -26.65
N ALA A 96 -4.34 -5.36 -27.64
CA ALA A 96 -3.40 -6.44 -27.46
C ALA A 96 -2.23 -6.06 -26.53
N LEU A 97 -1.64 -4.86 -26.72
CA LEU A 97 -0.55 -4.38 -25.87
C LEU A 97 -1.00 -4.14 -24.43
N LEU A 98 -2.14 -3.46 -24.23
CA LEU A 98 -2.69 -3.19 -22.90
C LEU A 98 -3.04 -4.48 -22.16
N LEU A 99 -3.65 -5.45 -22.84
CA LEU A 99 -3.95 -6.74 -22.23
C LEU A 99 -2.68 -7.52 -21.89
N ALA A 100 -1.71 -7.57 -22.82
CA ALA A 100 -0.44 -8.26 -22.60
C ALA A 100 0.35 -7.68 -21.42
N THR A 101 0.35 -6.36 -21.26
CA THR A 101 1.08 -5.66 -20.19
C THR A 101 0.40 -5.80 -18.81
N VAL A 102 -0.93 -5.84 -18.77
CA VAL A 102 -1.66 -6.16 -17.53
C VAL A 102 -1.40 -7.62 -17.13
N LEU A 103 -1.63 -8.58 -18.04
CA LEU A 103 -1.41 -10.00 -17.75
C LEU A 103 0.05 -10.32 -17.42
N GLY A 104 0.99 -9.72 -18.16
CA GLY A 104 2.43 -9.88 -17.92
C GLY A 104 2.84 -9.43 -16.51
N TYR A 105 2.29 -8.31 -16.04
CA TYR A 105 2.53 -7.84 -14.67
C TYR A 105 1.95 -8.79 -13.61
N LEU A 106 0.72 -9.29 -13.81
CA LEU A 106 0.12 -10.26 -12.89
C LEU A 106 0.93 -11.55 -12.81
N ILE A 107 1.51 -12.00 -13.93
CA ILE A 107 2.43 -13.14 -13.95
C ILE A 107 3.70 -12.81 -13.17
N TYR A 108 4.35 -11.67 -13.45
CA TYR A 108 5.57 -11.21 -12.76
C TYR A 108 5.41 -11.18 -11.24
N VAL A 109 4.31 -10.59 -10.78
CA VAL A 109 3.95 -10.51 -9.36
C VAL A 109 3.61 -11.90 -8.79
N GLY A 110 2.80 -12.69 -9.51
CA GLY A 110 2.36 -14.02 -9.05
C GLY A 110 3.50 -15.03 -8.89
N ILE A 111 4.52 -14.99 -9.75
CA ILE A 111 5.71 -15.84 -9.62
C ILE A 111 6.78 -15.20 -8.71
N GLY A 112 6.60 -13.95 -8.31
CA GLY A 112 7.47 -13.25 -7.37
C GLY A 112 8.78 -12.73 -7.96
N LEU A 113 8.81 -12.43 -9.26
CA LEU A 113 9.91 -11.68 -9.87
C LEU A 113 9.90 -10.20 -9.45
N GLU A 114 8.73 -9.68 -9.11
CA GLU A 114 8.53 -8.32 -8.63
C GLU A 114 7.48 -8.34 -7.51
N GLY A 115 7.63 -7.48 -6.51
CA GLY A 115 6.58 -7.24 -5.51
C GLY A 115 5.54 -6.27 -6.05
N PRO A 116 4.26 -6.37 -5.67
CA PRO A 116 3.32 -5.31 -5.98
C PRO A 116 3.81 -4.00 -5.34
N ASP A 117 3.75 -2.89 -6.06
CA ASP A 117 4.09 -1.57 -5.55
C ASP A 117 3.06 -0.52 -6.01
N GLN A 118 3.01 0.65 -5.37
CA GLN A 118 2.03 1.69 -5.72
C GLN A 118 2.15 2.16 -7.17
N VAL A 119 3.37 2.25 -7.71
CA VAL A 119 3.61 2.70 -9.08
C VAL A 119 3.16 1.62 -10.06
N GLY A 120 3.50 0.35 -9.80
CA GLY A 120 2.99 -0.80 -10.56
C GLY A 120 1.47 -0.83 -10.60
N ILE A 121 0.82 -0.77 -9.44
CA ILE A 121 -0.66 -0.79 -9.32
C ILE A 121 -1.30 0.41 -10.03
N ALA A 122 -0.79 1.62 -9.81
CA ALA A 122 -1.30 2.83 -10.49
C ALA A 122 -1.15 2.73 -12.01
N THR A 123 -0.03 2.20 -12.49
CA THR A 123 0.22 2.00 -13.92
C THR A 123 -0.78 1.00 -14.51
N LYS A 124 -1.08 -0.10 -13.82
CA LYS A 124 -2.10 -1.06 -14.28
C LYS A 124 -3.50 -0.45 -14.29
N LEU A 125 -3.85 0.39 -13.32
CA LEU A 125 -5.12 1.12 -13.34
C LEU A 125 -5.24 2.05 -14.56
N VAL A 126 -4.16 2.74 -14.91
CA VAL A 126 -4.08 3.57 -16.13
C VAL A 126 -4.24 2.71 -17.39
N GLU A 127 -3.55 1.57 -17.47
CA GLU A 127 -3.63 0.65 -18.61
C GLU A 127 -5.04 0.04 -18.77
N VAL A 128 -5.65 -0.42 -17.68
CA VAL A 128 -7.02 -0.94 -17.67
C VAL A 128 -8.01 0.16 -18.09
N THR A 129 -7.86 1.38 -17.58
CA THR A 129 -8.70 2.52 -17.98
C THR A 129 -8.55 2.83 -19.47
N ALA A 130 -7.31 2.85 -19.98
CA ALA A 130 -7.03 3.02 -21.40
C ALA A 130 -7.68 1.91 -22.24
N LEU A 131 -7.62 0.66 -21.80
CA LEU A 131 -8.24 -0.47 -22.49
C LEU A 131 -9.76 -0.31 -22.58
N GLY A 132 -10.41 0.08 -21.47
CA GLY A 132 -11.84 0.40 -21.46
C GLY A 132 -12.20 1.47 -22.49
N LEU A 133 -11.41 2.56 -22.56
CA LEU A 133 -11.60 3.65 -23.52
C LEU A 133 -11.37 3.20 -24.98
N VAL A 134 -10.37 2.35 -25.24
CA VAL A 134 -10.11 1.75 -26.57
C VAL A 134 -11.27 0.86 -27.02
N LEU A 135 -11.93 0.19 -26.08
CA LEU A 135 -13.05 -0.72 -26.38
C LEU A 135 -14.39 0.01 -26.56
N VAL A 136 -14.51 1.28 -26.16
CA VAL A 136 -15.77 2.06 -26.35
C VAL A 136 -16.15 2.07 -27.84
N PRO A 137 -17.33 1.52 -28.19
CA PRO A 137 -17.81 1.54 -29.57
C PRO A 137 -18.03 2.97 -30.06
N VAL A 138 -17.68 3.24 -31.31
CA VAL A 138 -17.88 4.57 -31.92
C VAL A 138 -18.92 4.53 -33.04
N ARG A 139 -19.57 5.68 -33.28
CA ARG A 139 -20.58 5.81 -34.33
C ARG A 139 -19.96 5.44 -35.68
N GLY A 140 -20.60 4.51 -36.40
CA GLY A 140 -20.14 4.01 -37.70
C GLY A 140 -19.43 2.65 -37.68
N GLU A 141 -19.16 2.05 -36.52
CA GLU A 141 -18.62 0.69 -36.45
C GLU A 141 -19.67 -0.39 -36.77
N HIS A 142 -19.25 -1.44 -37.49
CA HIS A 142 -20.07 -2.59 -37.86
C HIS A 142 -20.74 -3.23 -36.64
N ALA A 143 -22.03 -3.54 -36.78
CA ALA A 143 -22.89 -4.04 -35.69
C ALA A 143 -22.35 -5.32 -35.02
N ALA A 144 -21.70 -6.21 -35.78
CA ALA A 144 -21.11 -7.45 -35.26
C ALA A 144 -20.01 -7.21 -34.21
N HIS A 145 -19.19 -6.15 -34.37
CA HIS A 145 -18.15 -5.80 -33.39
C HIS A 145 -18.70 -5.06 -32.16
N ARG A 146 -19.89 -4.48 -32.27
CA ARG A 146 -20.50 -3.68 -31.20
C ARG A 146 -20.97 -4.55 -30.04
N GLY A 147 -21.61 -5.69 -30.32
CA GLY A 147 -22.10 -6.62 -29.29
C GLY A 147 -20.98 -7.18 -28.42
N TRP A 148 -19.92 -7.70 -29.04
CA TRP A 148 -18.76 -8.25 -28.32
C TRP A 148 -18.03 -7.19 -27.48
N ARG A 149 -17.92 -5.95 -27.97
CA ARG A 149 -17.30 -4.85 -27.20
C ARG A 149 -18.14 -4.43 -26.00
N HIS A 150 -19.47 -4.40 -26.12
CA HIS A 150 -20.32 -4.17 -24.95
C HIS A 150 -20.19 -5.29 -23.93
N ALA A 151 -20.10 -6.55 -24.36
CA ALA A 151 -19.81 -7.68 -23.47
C ALA A 151 -18.41 -7.55 -22.83
N ALA A 152 -17.40 -7.13 -23.59
CA ALA A 152 -16.05 -6.90 -23.07
C ALA A 152 -16.03 -5.78 -22.01
N ILE A 153 -16.72 -4.66 -22.25
CA ILE A 153 -16.84 -3.56 -21.28
C ILE A 153 -17.68 -3.97 -20.07
N GLY A 154 -18.78 -4.70 -20.28
CA GLY A 154 -19.72 -5.06 -19.21
C GLY A 154 -19.28 -6.24 -18.35
N VAL A 155 -18.41 -7.11 -18.85
CA VAL A 155 -18.02 -8.36 -18.17
C VAL A 155 -16.50 -8.49 -18.06
N ALA A 156 -15.78 -8.44 -19.17
CA ALA A 156 -14.34 -8.71 -19.17
C ALA A 156 -13.53 -7.63 -18.44
N MET A 157 -13.93 -6.36 -18.55
CA MET A 157 -13.29 -5.24 -17.86
C MET A 157 -13.46 -5.30 -16.33
N PRO A 158 -14.68 -5.44 -15.77
CA PRO A 158 -14.85 -5.70 -14.34
C PRO A 158 -14.09 -6.94 -13.86
N LEU A 159 -14.14 -8.03 -14.63
CA LEU A 159 -13.42 -9.26 -14.28
C LEU A 159 -11.91 -9.04 -14.24
N LEU A 160 -11.34 -8.29 -15.19
CA LEU A 160 -9.92 -7.95 -15.22
C LEU A 160 -9.52 -7.12 -14.00
N ILE A 161 -10.33 -6.13 -13.61
CA ILE A 161 -10.12 -5.33 -12.39
C ILE A 161 -10.12 -6.24 -11.16
N VAL A 162 -11.12 -7.12 -11.04
CA VAL A 162 -11.24 -8.06 -9.90
C VAL A 162 -10.04 -9.01 -9.86
N ILE A 163 -9.65 -9.61 -10.99
CA ILE A 163 -8.51 -10.52 -11.06
C ILE A 163 -7.22 -9.77 -10.70
N SER A 164 -7.00 -8.59 -11.25
CA SER A 164 -5.81 -7.79 -10.94
C SER A 164 -5.74 -7.47 -9.44
N GLY A 165 -6.85 -7.08 -8.84
CA GLY A 165 -6.89 -6.83 -7.40
C GLY A 165 -6.71 -8.09 -6.56
N ALA A 166 -7.32 -9.20 -6.96
CA ALA A 166 -7.21 -10.48 -6.25
C ALA A 166 -5.76 -11.02 -6.27
N THR A 167 -5.04 -10.90 -7.38
CA THR A 167 -3.62 -11.31 -7.46
C THR A 167 -2.76 -10.56 -6.44
N VAL A 168 -2.99 -9.25 -6.31
CA VAL A 168 -2.30 -8.39 -5.34
C VAL A 168 -2.55 -8.89 -3.91
N TRP A 169 -3.82 -9.12 -3.55
CA TRP A 169 -4.19 -9.68 -2.24
C TRP A 169 -3.61 -11.08 -1.99
N ILE A 170 -3.67 -11.98 -2.97
CA ILE A 170 -3.15 -13.35 -2.82
C ILE A 170 -1.65 -13.30 -2.51
N VAL A 171 -0.89 -12.43 -3.18
CA VAL A 171 0.54 -12.29 -2.93
C VAL A 171 0.82 -11.68 -1.56
N ASP A 172 0.06 -10.67 -1.14
CA ASP A 172 0.17 -10.06 0.20
C ASP A 172 -0.08 -11.10 1.31
N LEU A 173 -1.16 -11.86 1.19
CA LEU A 173 -1.55 -12.91 2.14
C LEU A 173 -0.58 -14.10 2.16
N ALA A 174 -0.01 -14.45 1.00
CA ALA A 174 0.92 -15.57 0.89
C ALA A 174 2.36 -15.22 1.33
N ARG A 175 2.70 -13.92 1.40
CA ARG A 175 4.05 -13.45 1.74
C ARG A 175 3.97 -12.26 2.72
N PRO A 176 3.60 -12.51 3.99
CA PRO A 176 3.54 -11.45 4.99
C PRO A 176 4.90 -10.75 5.12
N ASP A 177 4.87 -9.42 5.26
CA ASP A 177 6.05 -8.58 5.44
C ASP A 177 6.89 -9.10 6.63
N ALA A 178 8.22 -9.12 6.50
CA ALA A 178 9.14 -9.58 7.53
C ALA A 178 9.04 -8.78 8.86
N ARG A 179 8.43 -7.59 8.83
CA ARG A 179 8.14 -6.72 9.97
C ARG A 179 6.70 -6.84 10.48
N HIS A 180 5.91 -7.78 9.95
CA HIS A 180 4.51 -8.01 10.30
C HIS A 180 3.64 -6.76 10.14
N VAL A 181 3.84 -6.05 9.03
CA VAL A 181 3.05 -4.87 8.67
C VAL A 181 1.74 -5.34 8.02
N HIS A 182 0.60 -5.01 8.62
CA HIS A 182 -0.72 -5.22 8.06
C HIS A 182 -1.08 -4.23 6.93
N ALA A 183 -2.07 -4.61 6.12
CA ALA A 183 -2.71 -3.71 5.17
C ALA A 183 -3.35 -2.53 5.93
N GLY A 184 -2.85 -1.32 5.70
CA GLY A 184 -3.20 -0.15 6.51
C GLY A 184 -2.00 0.61 7.05
N ALA A 185 -0.86 -0.06 7.27
CA ALA A 185 0.29 0.58 7.88
C ALA A 185 1.34 1.12 6.87
N LEU A 186 1.70 2.40 6.99
CA LEU A 186 2.86 3.03 6.36
C LEU A 186 4.05 3.03 7.32
N LEU A 187 5.19 2.47 6.91
CA LEU A 187 6.42 2.46 7.70
C LEU A 187 7.25 3.73 7.51
N GLN A 188 7.97 4.14 8.58
CA GLN A 188 9.04 5.13 8.46
C GLN A 188 10.18 4.57 7.60
N ALA A 189 10.70 5.39 6.69
CA ALA A 189 11.89 5.05 5.92
C ALA A 189 13.14 5.11 6.83
N THR A 190 13.92 4.03 6.82
CA THR A 190 15.16 3.86 7.60
C THR A 190 16.31 3.39 6.71
N ASN A 191 17.53 3.35 7.25
CA ASN A 191 18.60 2.54 6.67
C ASN A 191 18.21 1.04 6.62
N THR A 192 18.86 0.27 5.75
CA THR A 192 18.58 -1.16 5.55
C THR A 192 19.16 -2.06 6.64
N ILE A 193 20.33 -1.70 7.18
CA ILE A 193 21.05 -2.47 8.20
C ILE A 193 21.29 -1.56 9.41
N PRO A 194 20.91 -1.98 10.63
CA PRO A 194 21.09 -1.14 11.82
C PRO A 194 22.58 -0.94 12.12
N THR A 195 22.94 0.28 12.51
CA THR A 195 24.28 0.59 13.01
C THR A 195 24.44 0.08 14.45
N PRO A 196 25.67 -0.14 14.95
CA PRO A 196 25.88 -0.54 16.35
C PRO A 196 25.23 0.43 17.35
N ALA A 197 25.35 1.75 17.12
CA ALA A 197 24.71 2.75 17.96
C ALA A 197 23.17 2.65 17.95
N GLN A 198 22.58 2.27 16.81
CA GLN A 198 21.13 2.05 16.71
C GLN A 198 20.71 0.78 17.47
N VAL A 199 21.49 -0.30 17.40
CA VAL A 199 21.24 -1.52 18.19
C VAL A 199 21.27 -1.19 19.69
N ASP A 200 22.29 -0.45 20.15
CA ASP A 200 22.43 -0.05 21.55
C ASP A 200 21.27 0.84 22.01
N ALA A 201 20.88 1.82 21.19
CA ALA A 201 19.77 2.71 21.48
C ALA A 201 18.41 1.98 21.51
N ALA A 202 18.18 1.02 20.61
CA ALA A 202 16.99 0.17 20.62
C ALA A 202 16.94 -0.69 21.90
N ASN A 203 18.06 -1.31 22.28
CA ASN A 203 18.12 -2.11 23.51
C ASN A 203 17.90 -1.26 24.76
N HIS A 204 18.42 -0.03 24.79
CA HIS A 204 18.19 0.92 25.88
C HIS A 204 16.71 1.31 25.98
N LEU A 205 16.10 1.68 24.85
CA LEU A 205 14.66 1.99 24.78
C LEU A 205 13.81 0.83 25.30
N TYR A 206 14.13 -0.40 24.88
CA TYR A 206 13.43 -1.60 25.35
C TYR A 206 13.54 -1.75 26.87
N ALA A 207 14.76 -1.70 27.41
CA ALA A 207 15.01 -1.91 28.83
C ALA A 207 14.31 -0.84 29.71
N GLU A 208 14.42 0.43 29.32
CA GLU A 208 13.75 1.53 30.04
C GLU A 208 12.23 1.40 29.99
N THR A 209 11.68 1.05 28.82
CA THR A 209 10.23 0.89 28.66
C THR A 209 9.73 -0.28 29.50
N MET A 210 10.41 -1.43 29.46
CA MET A 210 10.05 -2.60 30.28
C MET A 210 10.05 -2.26 31.78
N ALA A 211 11.09 -1.58 32.26
CA ALA A 211 11.18 -1.16 33.66
C ALA A 211 10.05 -0.18 34.03
N ALA A 212 9.78 0.81 33.17
CA ALA A 212 8.78 1.85 33.43
C ALA A 212 7.34 1.31 33.45
N ILE A 213 7.02 0.30 32.63
CA ILE A 213 5.66 -0.26 32.56
C ILE A 213 5.41 -1.45 33.47
N THR A 214 6.44 -1.94 34.17
CA THR A 214 6.32 -3.07 35.11
C THR A 214 5.16 -2.92 36.12
N PRO A 215 4.92 -1.74 36.75
CA PRO A 215 3.79 -1.58 37.67
C PRO A 215 2.42 -1.83 37.02
N TYR A 216 2.31 -1.62 35.70
CA TYR A 216 1.07 -1.77 34.93
C TYR A 216 0.75 -3.22 34.55
N GLN A 217 1.61 -4.19 34.89
CA GLN A 217 1.21 -5.61 34.88
C GLN A 217 -0.07 -5.82 35.70
N ASN A 218 -0.23 -5.05 36.79
CA ASN A 218 -1.52 -4.88 37.44
C ASN A 218 -2.33 -3.79 36.71
N TRP A 219 -3.31 -4.21 35.92
CA TRP A 219 -4.16 -3.29 35.15
C TRP A 219 -4.89 -2.23 36.01
N ARG A 220 -5.10 -2.48 37.31
CA ARG A 220 -5.69 -1.48 38.22
C ARG A 220 -4.76 -0.29 38.43
N GLN A 221 -3.45 -0.51 38.42
CA GLN A 221 -2.46 0.57 38.46
C GLN A 221 -2.46 1.37 37.18
N ALA A 222 -2.59 0.72 36.01
CA ALA A 222 -2.76 1.41 34.74
C ALA A 222 -4.03 2.27 34.74
N TRP A 223 -5.14 1.71 35.24
CA TRP A 223 -6.39 2.46 35.38
C TRP A 223 -6.24 3.67 36.30
N ALA A 224 -5.58 3.52 37.46
CA ALA A 224 -5.31 4.61 38.38
C ALA A 224 -4.40 5.69 37.77
N ALA A 225 -3.44 5.29 36.92
CA ALA A 225 -2.56 6.19 36.18
C ALA A 225 -3.24 6.90 34.99
N GLY A 226 -4.49 6.55 34.68
CA GLY A 226 -5.31 7.23 33.67
C GLY A 226 -5.41 6.52 32.32
N TYR A 227 -4.87 5.30 32.19
CA TYR A 227 -5.04 4.50 30.97
C TYR A 227 -6.46 3.95 30.87
N ARG A 228 -7.09 4.04 29.69
CA ARG A 228 -8.44 3.51 29.41
C ARG A 228 -8.46 2.71 28.11
N PRO A 229 -9.17 1.57 28.04
CA PRO A 229 -9.25 0.79 26.82
C PRO A 229 -9.83 1.62 25.67
N GLY A 230 -9.15 1.61 24.54
CA GLY A 230 -9.64 2.13 23.27
C GLY A 230 -10.31 1.02 22.46
N GLY A 231 -11.57 1.20 22.08
CA GLY A 231 -12.30 0.21 21.28
C GLY A 231 -12.91 -0.94 22.09
N SER A 232 -13.29 -2.01 21.39
CA SER A 232 -13.99 -3.15 21.98
C SER A 232 -13.02 -4.12 22.67
N THR A 233 -13.33 -4.50 23.91
CA THR A 233 -12.61 -5.55 24.64
C THR A 233 -12.94 -6.97 24.16
N SER A 234 -13.78 -7.11 23.13
CA SER A 234 -14.04 -8.39 22.44
C SER A 234 -12.95 -8.78 21.45
N LEU A 235 -11.98 -7.89 21.19
CA LEU A 235 -10.82 -8.16 20.34
C LEU A 235 -9.76 -8.95 21.13
N PRO A 236 -8.87 -9.72 20.47
CA PRO A 236 -7.82 -10.48 21.16
C PRO A 236 -6.87 -9.60 21.99
N SER A 237 -6.59 -8.39 21.53
CA SER A 237 -5.80 -7.39 22.26
C SER A 237 -6.45 -6.01 22.17
N THR A 238 -6.09 -5.12 23.10
CA THR A 238 -6.64 -3.75 23.16
C THR A 238 -5.57 -2.77 23.63
N HIS A 239 -5.49 -1.63 22.94
CA HIS A 239 -4.68 -0.48 23.34
C HIS A 239 -5.42 0.32 24.40
N TRP A 240 -4.81 0.44 25.58
CA TRP A 240 -5.28 1.29 26.65
C TRP A 240 -4.55 2.62 26.58
N MET A 241 -5.27 3.69 26.24
CA MET A 241 -4.72 5.00 25.96
C MET A 241 -4.74 5.92 27.19
N ASN A 242 -3.70 6.72 27.34
CA ASN A 242 -3.65 7.83 28.29
C ASN A 242 -3.77 9.16 27.54
N GLN A 243 -5.00 9.70 27.48
CA GLN A 243 -5.28 10.91 26.71
C GLN A 243 -4.43 12.12 27.17
N ARG A 244 -4.10 12.22 28.45
CA ARG A 244 -3.23 13.29 28.96
C ARG A 244 -1.84 13.24 28.32
N TYR A 245 -1.28 12.05 28.11
CA TYR A 245 0.03 11.88 27.47
C TYR A 245 -0.03 12.08 25.96
N VAL A 246 -1.15 11.74 25.33
CA VAL A 246 -1.43 12.05 23.92
C VAL A 246 -1.50 13.57 23.72
N ASP A 247 -2.28 14.28 24.55
CA ASP A 247 -2.48 15.73 24.43
C ASP A 247 -1.20 16.52 24.71
N ALA A 248 -0.45 16.09 25.73
CA ALA A 248 0.86 16.63 26.09
C ALA A 248 1.91 16.42 24.98
N GLY A 249 1.71 15.41 24.12
CA GLY A 249 2.59 15.15 22.97
C GLY A 249 4.00 14.72 23.36
N TYR A 250 4.15 13.91 24.42
CA TYR A 250 5.44 13.31 24.74
C TYR A 250 5.91 12.45 23.57
N VAL A 251 7.19 12.57 23.21
CA VAL A 251 7.77 11.83 22.09
C VAL A 251 8.71 10.77 22.66
N MET A 252 8.31 9.51 22.54
CA MET A 252 9.14 8.35 22.93
C MET A 252 9.72 8.47 24.36
N ASP A 253 8.89 8.88 25.33
CA ASP A 253 9.24 8.93 26.75
C ASP A 253 8.83 7.60 27.42
N PRO A 254 9.77 6.70 27.79
CA PRO A 254 9.45 5.39 28.35
C PRO A 254 8.61 5.45 29.64
N HIS A 255 8.67 6.56 30.39
CA HIS A 255 7.89 6.74 31.61
C HIS A 255 6.47 7.25 31.36
N ARG A 256 6.18 7.70 30.14
CA ARG A 256 4.89 8.28 29.75
C ARG A 256 4.44 7.80 28.36
N PRO A 257 4.35 6.47 28.13
CA PRO A 257 3.86 5.95 26.86
C PRO A 257 2.39 6.36 26.66
N GLN A 258 2.02 6.73 25.45
CA GLN A 258 0.63 7.11 25.13
C GLN A 258 -0.33 5.94 25.26
N GLY A 259 0.13 4.72 25.00
CA GLY A 259 -0.65 3.50 25.10
C GLY A 259 0.06 2.39 25.84
N LEU A 260 -0.71 1.54 26.50
CA LEU A 260 -0.32 0.21 26.95
C LEU A 260 -1.12 -0.80 26.15
N VAL A 261 -0.53 -1.94 25.79
CA VAL A 261 -1.25 -2.98 25.04
C VAL A 261 -1.51 -4.16 25.96
N TYR A 262 -2.76 -4.58 26.06
CA TYR A 262 -3.17 -5.74 26.84
C TYR A 262 -3.76 -6.82 25.93
N ALA A 263 -3.43 -8.08 26.19
CA ALA A 263 -4.21 -9.22 25.71
C ALA A 263 -5.49 -9.30 26.54
N ASN A 264 -6.64 -9.44 25.87
CA ASN A 264 -7.89 -9.72 26.54
C ASN A 264 -8.02 -11.24 26.68
N THR A 265 -7.80 -11.75 27.89
CA THR A 265 -7.98 -13.18 28.18
C THR A 265 -9.22 -13.42 29.03
N HIS A 266 -9.65 -14.67 29.11
CA HIS A 266 -10.72 -15.11 30.02
C HIS A 266 -10.38 -14.86 31.50
N HIS A 267 -9.09 -14.71 31.84
CA HIS A 267 -8.61 -14.46 33.20
C HIS A 267 -8.39 -12.97 33.50
N GLY A 268 -8.59 -12.10 32.52
CA GLY A 268 -8.44 -10.65 32.62
C GLY A 268 -7.31 -10.11 31.73
N PRO A 269 -7.12 -8.79 31.71
CA PRO A 269 -6.14 -8.17 30.81
C PRO A 269 -4.69 -8.50 31.23
N VAL A 270 -3.90 -9.01 30.29
CA VAL A 270 -2.47 -9.32 30.48
C VAL A 270 -1.62 -8.32 29.70
N LEU A 271 -0.67 -7.64 30.37
CA LEU A 271 0.15 -6.62 29.73
C LEU A 271 1.12 -7.24 28.71
N LEU A 272 1.06 -6.76 27.47
CA LEU A 272 1.92 -7.22 26.37
C LEU A 272 3.06 -6.24 26.06
N GLY A 273 2.86 -4.95 26.29
CA GLY A 273 3.82 -3.93 25.90
C GLY A 273 3.31 -2.50 26.02
N ALA A 274 4.09 -1.58 25.46
CA ALA A 274 3.76 -0.16 25.38
C ALA A 274 3.70 0.32 23.93
N MET A 275 3.01 1.43 23.71
CA MET A 275 2.91 2.11 22.43
C MET A 275 3.21 3.59 22.63
N PHE A 276 4.16 4.11 21.85
CA PHE A 276 4.39 5.54 21.70
C PHE A 276 3.63 6.04 20.49
N GLN A 277 2.95 7.18 20.60
CA GLN A 277 2.17 7.76 19.51
C GLN A 277 2.53 9.23 19.31
N MET A 278 2.75 9.60 18.06
CA MET A 278 2.97 10.98 17.65
C MET A 278 1.66 11.78 17.65
N LYS A 279 1.75 13.08 17.90
CA LYS A 279 0.57 13.97 17.95
C LYS A 279 -0.05 14.27 16.58
N SER A 280 0.75 14.20 15.52
CA SER A 280 0.33 14.63 14.18
C SER A 280 0.49 13.51 13.17
N LEU A 281 -0.49 13.41 12.27
CA LEU A 281 -0.36 12.59 11.06
C LEU A 281 0.86 13.03 10.25
N ASN A 282 1.48 12.06 9.58
CA ASN A 282 2.64 12.19 8.69
C ASN A 282 3.88 12.81 9.35
N ARG A 283 3.96 12.77 10.70
CA ARG A 283 5.14 13.20 11.46
C ARG A 283 5.66 12.05 12.29
N PHE A 284 6.53 11.26 11.67
CA PHE A 284 7.22 10.16 12.34
C PHE A 284 8.13 10.65 13.47
N GLY A 285 8.31 9.80 14.48
CA GLY A 285 9.15 10.09 15.62
C GLY A 285 10.65 9.94 15.33
N PRO A 286 11.50 10.15 16.36
CA PRO A 286 12.92 9.83 16.29
C PRO A 286 13.13 8.36 15.93
N ASP A 287 14.21 8.08 15.19
CA ASP A 287 14.57 6.74 14.74
C ASP A 287 15.80 6.21 15.53
N PRO A 288 15.63 5.81 16.80
CA PRO A 288 16.76 5.39 17.62
C PRO A 288 17.33 4.04 17.17
N GLY A 289 16.51 3.13 16.66
CA GLY A 289 16.89 1.76 16.30
C GLY A 289 17.08 1.52 14.81
N GLY A 290 16.88 2.53 13.97
CA GLY A 290 16.91 2.33 12.52
C GLY A 290 15.89 1.28 12.10
N PRO A 291 16.28 0.31 11.26
CA PRO A 291 15.38 -0.75 10.80
C PRO A 291 14.86 -1.68 11.91
N MET A 292 15.39 -1.61 13.14
CA MET A 292 14.90 -2.39 14.28
C MET A 292 13.64 -1.78 14.90
N THR A 293 13.51 -0.46 14.92
CA THR A 293 12.38 0.24 15.55
C THR A 293 11.37 0.67 14.50
N ALA A 294 10.31 -0.13 14.33
CA ALA A 294 9.34 0.06 13.26
C ALA A 294 8.25 1.07 13.63
N TRP A 295 8.56 2.37 13.54
CA TRP A 295 7.49 3.36 13.48
C TRP A 295 6.59 3.10 12.27
N HIS A 296 5.29 3.06 12.51
CA HIS A 296 4.29 2.89 11.47
C HIS A 296 3.09 3.82 11.71
N GLN A 297 2.42 4.21 10.64
CA GLN A 297 1.19 4.99 10.67
C GLN A 297 0.07 4.16 10.07
N HIS A 298 -1.06 4.04 10.75
CA HIS A 298 -2.23 3.43 10.12
C HIS A 298 -2.96 4.50 9.31
N GLU A 299 -3.03 4.28 8.01
CA GLU A 299 -3.89 5.01 7.11
C GLU A 299 -5.00 4.09 6.62
N ASN A 300 -6.13 4.66 6.19
CA ASN A 300 -7.21 3.91 5.57
C ASN A 300 -7.83 2.85 6.50
N ILE A 301 -8.06 3.19 7.77
CA ILE A 301 -8.88 2.37 8.67
C ILE A 301 -10.34 2.57 8.26
N CYS A 302 -10.89 1.58 7.56
CA CYS A 302 -12.21 1.66 6.95
C CYS A 302 -13.32 1.21 7.89
N PHE A 303 -14.29 2.09 8.17
CA PHE A 303 -15.49 1.77 8.95
C PHE A 303 -16.72 1.69 8.05
N THR A 304 -17.42 0.55 8.03
CA THR A 304 -18.68 0.40 7.29
C THR A 304 -19.89 0.38 8.24
N PRO A 305 -21.07 0.85 7.82
CA PRO A 305 -22.29 0.83 8.64
C PRO A 305 -22.90 -0.56 8.87
N PHE A 306 -22.35 -1.63 8.28
CA PHE A 306 -22.89 -3.00 8.38
C PHE A 306 -22.12 -3.92 9.34
N GLY A 307 -21.04 -3.44 9.97
CA GLY A 307 -20.27 -4.22 10.94
C GLY A 307 -18.81 -3.78 11.00
N PHE A 308 -18.22 -3.92 12.19
CA PHE A 308 -16.81 -3.65 12.47
C PHE A 308 -15.92 -4.64 11.71
N GLU A 309 -15.38 -4.23 10.57
CA GLU A 309 -14.29 -4.94 9.92
C GLU A 309 -13.05 -4.06 10.04
N PHE A 310 -12.14 -4.44 10.94
CA PHE A 310 -10.80 -3.87 10.93
C PHE A 310 -10.16 -4.19 9.58
N SER A 311 -9.73 -3.14 8.87
CA SER A 311 -8.68 -3.20 7.85
C SER A 311 -8.94 -4.08 6.62
N LEU A 312 -10.09 -3.95 5.96
CA LEU A 312 -10.23 -4.39 4.57
C LEU A 312 -10.11 -3.19 3.62
N MET A 313 -8.87 -2.72 3.41
CA MET A 313 -8.58 -1.83 2.29
C MET A 313 -8.85 -2.59 0.98
N THR A 314 -9.41 -1.93 -0.02
CA THR A 314 -9.46 -2.51 -1.37
C THR A 314 -8.04 -2.85 -1.86
N PRO A 315 -7.88 -3.74 -2.86
CA PRO A 315 -6.58 -4.03 -3.48
C PRO A 315 -5.86 -2.81 -4.06
N TYR A 316 -6.52 -1.65 -4.10
CA TYR A 316 -5.98 -0.37 -4.55
C TYR A 316 -5.65 0.58 -3.40
N ALA A 317 -5.51 0.04 -2.19
CA ALA A 317 -5.18 0.79 -0.98
C ALA A 317 -6.17 1.95 -0.67
N THR A 318 -7.45 1.75 -0.96
CA THR A 318 -8.53 2.72 -0.63
C THR A 318 -9.66 2.03 0.12
N CYS A 319 -10.40 2.78 0.92
CA CYS A 319 -11.58 2.21 1.57
C CYS A 319 -12.70 1.86 0.58
N PRO A 320 -13.48 0.79 0.83
CA PRO A 320 -14.66 0.47 0.02
C PRO A 320 -15.62 1.64 -0.09
N ILE A 321 -16.35 1.74 -1.21
CA ILE A 321 -17.35 2.78 -1.41
C ILE A 321 -18.39 2.72 -0.27
N GLY A 322 -18.60 3.84 0.42
CA GLY A 322 -19.53 3.95 1.55
C GLY A 322 -18.91 3.67 2.92
N ALA A 323 -17.61 3.39 2.98
CA ALA A 323 -16.85 3.32 4.23
C ALA A 323 -16.31 4.71 4.63
N ILE A 324 -16.16 4.92 5.94
CA ILE A 324 -15.47 6.08 6.52
C ILE A 324 -14.00 5.73 6.68
N ASP A 325 -13.12 6.57 6.14
CA ASP A 325 -11.67 6.47 6.27
C ASP A 325 -11.19 7.24 7.51
N ILE A 326 -10.47 6.57 8.39
CA ILE A 326 -9.79 7.17 9.54
C ILE A 326 -8.32 6.79 9.50
N SER A 327 -7.44 7.78 9.70
CA SER A 327 -6.00 7.55 9.89
C SER A 327 -5.61 7.76 11.34
N ALA A 328 -4.77 6.87 11.87
CA ALA A 328 -4.14 7.03 13.17
C ALA A 328 -2.72 7.62 12.99
N PRO A 329 -2.26 8.56 13.84
CA PRO A 329 -0.90 9.08 13.79
C PRO A 329 0.19 7.99 13.92
N PRO A 330 1.43 8.30 13.51
CA PRO A 330 2.54 7.36 13.63
C PRO A 330 2.72 6.85 15.07
N MET A 331 2.96 5.55 15.20
CA MET A 331 3.15 4.85 16.45
C MET A 331 4.30 3.84 16.38
N LEU A 332 4.88 3.53 17.54
CA LEU A 332 5.92 2.53 17.72
C LEU A 332 5.58 1.69 18.94
N HIS A 333 5.62 0.37 18.78
CA HIS A 333 5.36 -0.58 19.86
C HIS A 333 6.65 -1.14 20.43
N VAL A 334 6.60 -1.41 21.73
CA VAL A 334 7.63 -2.13 22.48
C VAL A 334 6.96 -3.28 23.20
N TRP A 335 7.14 -4.49 22.70
CA TRP A 335 6.59 -5.73 23.23
C TRP A 335 7.51 -6.31 24.29
N ILE A 336 7.01 -6.49 25.52
CA ILE A 336 7.76 -7.10 26.63
C ILE A 336 7.57 -8.62 26.71
N VAL A 337 6.77 -9.17 25.80
CA VAL A 337 6.57 -10.60 25.60
C VAL A 337 7.39 -11.06 24.39
N ASP A 338 7.76 -12.34 24.37
CA ASP A 338 8.44 -12.92 23.22
C ASP A 338 7.51 -12.93 22.01
N ASN A 339 7.81 -12.10 21.02
CA ASN A 339 7.06 -12.00 19.78
C ASN A 339 7.84 -12.75 18.69
N PRO A 340 7.43 -13.99 18.35
CA PRO A 340 8.27 -14.94 17.59
C PRO A 340 8.63 -14.45 16.20
N HIS A 341 7.84 -13.51 15.66
CA HIS A 341 8.10 -12.93 14.36
C HIS A 341 8.22 -11.39 14.46
N GLY A 342 9.42 -10.87 14.20
CA GLY A 342 9.75 -9.44 14.25
C GLY A 342 10.28 -8.94 15.60
N GLY A 343 10.17 -9.73 16.68
CA GLY A 343 10.78 -9.43 17.97
C GLY A 343 10.14 -8.25 18.73
N PRO A 344 10.88 -7.62 19.67
CA PRO A 344 10.31 -6.67 20.64
C PRO A 344 9.79 -5.35 20.02
N PHE A 345 10.10 -5.09 18.75
CA PHE A 345 9.71 -3.87 18.04
C PHE A 345 8.91 -4.17 16.76
N ALA A 346 8.37 -5.39 16.64
CA ALA A 346 7.45 -5.73 15.55
C ALA A 346 6.26 -4.77 15.52
N VAL A 347 5.69 -4.53 14.33
CA VAL A 347 4.53 -3.63 14.16
C VAL A 347 3.32 -4.13 14.94
N ASP A 348 3.01 -5.43 14.81
CA ASP A 348 1.91 -6.08 15.52
C ASP A 348 2.42 -7.20 16.44
N ILE A 349 1.59 -7.55 17.42
CA ILE A 349 1.77 -8.75 18.23
C ILE A 349 1.29 -9.98 17.44
N ASP A 350 2.07 -11.06 17.42
CA ASP A 350 1.64 -12.28 16.77
C ASP A 350 0.37 -12.86 17.45
N PRO A 351 -0.71 -13.16 16.69
CA PRO A 351 -1.95 -13.68 17.26
C PRO A 351 -1.77 -14.98 18.07
N SER A 352 -0.77 -15.80 17.74
CA SER A 352 -0.48 -17.03 18.48
C SER A 352 -0.01 -16.78 19.91
N VAL A 353 0.65 -15.64 20.17
CA VAL A 353 1.07 -15.22 21.51
C VAL A 353 -0.15 -14.92 22.37
N VAL A 354 -1.10 -14.15 21.83
CA VAL A 354 -2.35 -13.81 22.52
C VAL A 354 -3.18 -15.08 22.79
N ALA A 355 -3.30 -15.96 21.80
CA ALA A 355 -4.01 -17.24 21.95
C ALA A 355 -3.32 -18.20 22.94
N ALA A 356 -2.00 -18.12 23.09
CA ALA A 356 -1.27 -18.89 24.11
C ALA A 356 -1.58 -18.35 25.52
N LEU A 357 -1.54 -17.03 25.71
CA LEU A 357 -1.87 -16.37 26.99
C LEU A 357 -3.31 -16.56 27.41
N ASP A 358 -4.25 -16.70 26.48
CA ASP A 358 -5.65 -16.96 26.80
C ASP A 358 -5.93 -18.39 27.27
N ARG A 359 -5.04 -19.34 26.93
CA ARG A 359 -5.15 -20.75 27.34
C ARG A 359 -4.52 -21.06 28.70
N THR A 360 -3.74 -20.14 29.25
CA THR A 360 -3.03 -20.25 30.54
C THR A 360 -3.78 -19.50 31.62
#